data_AF-A0A9E5GN09-F1
#
_entry.id   AF-A0A9E5GN09-F1
#
_cell.length_a   1.000
_cell.length_b   1.000
_cell.length_c   1.000
_cell.angle_alpha   90.00
_cell.angle_beta   90.00
_cell.angle_gamma   90.00
#
_symmetry.space_group_name_H-M   'P 1'
#
loop_
_entity.id
_entity.type
_entity.pdbx_description
1 polymer ?
#
loop_
_entity_poly.entity_id
_entity_poly.type
_entity_poly.pdbx_seq_one_letter_code
_entity_poly.pdbx_strand_id
1 'polypeptide(L)'
;MMEEKQGFDRNQIIGFVLIGVIFMAYTWWAGENLPDEPVVAEQVVAVEEPMAISDAALPVTNQGISAVDSKSTTDVASLQGQDFVSNEAVAQADIVIEEYTLENGVVRYVFTNDGAQMVEVQVKGQKDYLGNPLMLVNRQQRLGGANEGLFVADHQGNHLSLTQGETTWTFELGESFGLAWSLVSPSEGSLDLTWFQDGIRHEKAFSQEVTTTTTYYWEASEGDESSLSDGRDDEESASNVSWVAHKQQFFSSIFTCDQHFTHVDLRTETPVQNDSTRTRAFRSKVSLAAVNGEIRASGLWVHMPNQYDMLREVDETFGNIIPFGWGIFGWISKGVVVPFFGYLEGLGLGYGLIIFVMALFFKGILSPLTFASYKSMAKMRVLKPEMDAIAEKYPDKGDSKKQQETMALYQKTGVNPLGGCLPQLLGLPILIALFRFFPASFELRQQGFLWADDLSSYDSIMELPMTIPFYGDHVSLFTILMAISTFMYTKMNNQMSAGSTAGNHMMQQQMKVIQYLMPVMLLVWFNSYSSGLSYYYFLSNILVFGQQWAIRKFFINEDAIRAKIEVTKSKGGRKSKFASKMESMMEQQTEGNRRTRRMK
;
A
#
# COMPACT_ATOMS: atom_id res chain seq x y z
N MET A 1 -12.16 -22.82 -13.69
CA MET A 1 -10.71 -23.05 -13.89
C MET A 1 -10.19 -21.74 -14.43
N MET A 2 -9.85 -20.83 -13.52
CA MET A 2 -9.58 -19.42 -13.80
C MET A 2 -8.07 -19.24 -13.94
N GLU A 3 -7.60 -18.82 -15.10
CA GLU A 3 -6.26 -18.25 -15.25
C GLU A 3 -6.31 -16.80 -14.77
N GLU A 4 -6.04 -16.63 -13.49
CA GLU A 4 -5.74 -15.36 -12.84
C GLU A 4 -4.33 -14.94 -13.31
N LYS A 5 -4.25 -14.08 -14.32
CA LYS A 5 -3.01 -13.39 -14.70
C LYS A 5 -3.04 -11.97 -14.15
N GLN A 6 -2.93 -11.86 -12.83
CA GLN A 6 -2.53 -10.61 -12.19
C GLN A 6 -1.04 -10.39 -12.51
N GLY A 7 -0.75 -9.37 -13.32
CA GLY A 7 0.61 -8.91 -13.56
C GLY A 7 1.19 -8.34 -12.27
N PHE A 8 2.32 -8.90 -11.81
CA PHE A 8 3.10 -8.31 -10.73
C PHE A 8 3.44 -6.85 -11.10
N ASP A 9 3.12 -5.91 -10.20
CA ASP A 9 3.53 -4.51 -10.31
C ASP A 9 5.06 -4.42 -10.50
N ARG A 10 5.48 -3.74 -11.56
CA ARG A 10 6.88 -3.57 -11.95
C ARG A 10 7.71 -2.96 -10.82
N ASN A 11 7.10 -2.16 -9.95
CA ASN A 11 7.74 -1.57 -8.76
C ASN A 11 7.90 -2.57 -7.61
N GLN A 12 7.00 -3.55 -7.48
CA GLN A 12 7.21 -4.67 -6.56
C GLN A 12 8.36 -5.56 -7.05
N ILE A 13 8.44 -5.80 -8.36
CA ILE A 13 9.59 -6.50 -8.96
C ILE A 13 10.88 -5.70 -8.76
N ILE A 14 10.88 -4.40 -9.03
CA ILE A 14 12.05 -3.53 -8.79
C ILE A 14 12.41 -3.48 -7.31
N GLY A 15 11.43 -3.50 -6.40
CA GLY A 15 11.63 -3.59 -4.95
C GLY A 15 12.26 -4.92 -4.53
N PHE A 16 11.78 -6.05 -5.05
CA PHE A 16 12.38 -7.37 -4.83
C PHE A 16 13.75 -7.49 -5.50
N VAL A 17 13.97 -6.85 -6.65
CA VAL A 17 15.26 -6.78 -7.33
C VAL A 17 16.23 -5.89 -6.56
N LEU A 18 15.80 -4.74 -6.00
CA LEU A 18 16.63 -3.88 -5.16
C LEU A 18 16.98 -4.56 -3.84
N ILE A 19 16.00 -5.20 -3.18
CA ILE A 19 16.26 -6.02 -2.00
C ILE A 19 17.20 -7.17 -2.37
N GLY A 20 17.00 -7.80 -3.53
CA GLY A 20 17.86 -8.84 -4.07
C GLY A 20 19.28 -8.36 -4.37
N VAL A 21 19.45 -7.16 -4.92
CA VAL A 21 20.73 -6.51 -5.24
C VAL A 21 21.43 -6.03 -3.97
N ILE A 22 20.70 -5.50 -2.98
CA ILE A 22 21.23 -5.17 -1.65
C ILE A 22 21.68 -6.45 -0.94
N PHE A 23 20.90 -7.53 -1.04
CA PHE A 23 21.27 -8.82 -0.48
C PHE A 23 22.49 -9.40 -1.23
N MET A 24 22.54 -9.27 -2.56
CA MET A 24 23.69 -9.70 -3.38
C MET A 24 24.95 -8.89 -3.08
N ALA A 25 24.85 -7.56 -3.02
CA ALA A 25 25.94 -6.65 -2.68
C ALA A 25 26.43 -6.88 -1.25
N TYR A 26 25.53 -7.17 -0.31
CA TYR A 26 25.90 -7.57 1.04
C TYR A 26 26.56 -8.95 1.08
N THR A 27 26.08 -9.92 0.31
CA THR A 27 26.75 -11.24 0.22
C THR A 27 28.09 -11.17 -0.49
N TRP A 28 28.26 -10.26 -1.44
CA TRP A 28 29.53 -9.98 -2.13
C TRP A 28 30.52 -9.30 -1.18
N TRP A 29 30.10 -8.22 -0.49
CA TRP A 29 30.89 -7.55 0.54
C TRP A 29 31.24 -8.45 1.73
N ALA A 30 30.34 -9.36 2.13
CA ALA A 30 30.62 -10.37 3.14
C ALA A 30 31.56 -11.48 2.64
N GLY A 31 31.64 -11.69 1.33
CA GLY A 31 32.55 -12.63 0.67
C GLY A 31 33.99 -12.11 0.57
N GLU A 32 34.19 -10.79 0.48
CA GLU A 32 35.52 -10.15 0.39
C GLU A 32 36.34 -10.24 1.70
N ASN A 33 35.73 -10.57 2.84
CA ASN A 33 36.37 -10.57 4.17
C ASN A 33 36.87 -11.96 4.64
N LEU A 34 37.06 -12.90 3.71
CA LEU A 34 37.77 -14.16 3.98
C LEU A 34 39.29 -13.93 3.86
N PRO A 35 40.14 -14.34 4.83
CA PRO A 35 41.58 -14.25 4.66
C PRO A 35 42.05 -15.16 3.52
N ASP A 36 42.86 -14.61 2.62
CA ASP A 36 43.46 -15.29 1.48
C ASP A 36 44.29 -16.52 1.89
N GLU A 37 43.97 -17.70 1.35
CA GLU A 37 44.94 -18.80 1.26
C GLU A 37 45.82 -18.62 0.01
N PRO A 38 47.14 -18.91 0.09
CA PRO A 38 48.10 -18.50 -0.92
C PRO A 38 47.96 -19.26 -2.25
N VAL A 39 48.15 -18.50 -3.32
CA VAL A 39 48.14 -18.90 -4.74
C VAL A 39 49.34 -19.80 -5.06
N VAL A 40 49.09 -20.91 -5.78
CA VAL A 40 50.10 -21.56 -6.62
C VAL A 40 49.75 -21.26 -8.08
N ALA A 41 50.67 -20.60 -8.76
CA ALA A 41 50.57 -20.09 -10.14
C ALA A 41 51.00 -21.14 -11.18
N GLU A 42 50.44 -21.01 -12.40
CA GLU A 42 50.94 -21.34 -13.77
C GLU A 42 49.85 -21.98 -14.66
N GLN A 43 49.56 -21.59 -15.91
CA GLN A 43 50.05 -20.57 -16.85
C GLN A 43 48.90 -20.11 -17.76
N VAL A 44 48.95 -18.86 -18.23
CA VAL A 44 48.11 -18.28 -19.28
C VAL A 44 48.92 -18.24 -20.57
N VAL A 45 48.39 -18.79 -21.67
CA VAL A 45 48.86 -18.49 -23.03
C VAL A 45 47.88 -17.52 -23.67
N ALA A 46 48.43 -16.38 -24.07
CA ALA A 46 47.76 -15.24 -24.70
C ALA A 46 47.41 -15.50 -26.17
N VAL A 47 46.33 -14.87 -26.67
CA VAL A 47 46.24 -14.33 -28.04
C VAL A 47 45.34 -13.07 -28.03
N GLU A 48 46.01 -11.92 -28.10
CA GLU A 48 45.79 -10.69 -28.90
C GLU A 48 44.36 -10.18 -29.26
N GLU A 49 44.08 -8.92 -28.87
CA GLU A 49 43.21 -7.98 -29.63
C GLU A 49 43.99 -7.37 -30.82
N PRO A 50 43.34 -6.64 -31.76
CA PRO A 50 43.16 -5.21 -31.52
C PRO A 50 41.84 -4.58 -32.01
N MET A 51 41.46 -3.51 -31.31
CA MET A 51 40.47 -2.49 -31.64
C MET A 51 40.73 -1.78 -32.99
N ALA A 52 39.67 -1.26 -33.61
CA ALA A 52 39.76 -0.06 -34.46
C ALA A 52 38.45 0.76 -34.44
N ILE A 53 38.61 2.06 -34.19
CA ILE A 53 37.63 3.15 -34.25
C ILE A 53 37.59 3.70 -35.67
N SER A 54 36.43 4.10 -36.20
CA SER A 54 36.37 5.25 -37.13
C SER A 54 34.99 5.90 -37.22
N ASP A 55 35.02 7.23 -37.19
CA ASP A 55 33.96 8.21 -37.42
C ASP A 55 33.21 8.07 -38.76
N ALA A 56 31.96 8.54 -38.80
CA ALA A 56 31.44 9.35 -39.92
C ALA A 56 30.14 10.09 -39.54
N ALA A 57 30.06 11.36 -39.94
CA ALA A 57 29.03 12.33 -39.63
C ALA A 57 28.04 12.56 -40.79
N LEU A 58 26.75 12.76 -40.45
CA LEU A 58 25.71 13.65 -41.04
C LEU A 58 25.28 13.49 -42.52
N PRO A 59 24.19 14.15 -43.01
CA PRO A 59 22.82 14.40 -42.49
C PRO A 59 21.74 13.99 -43.54
N VAL A 60 20.43 14.32 -43.38
CA VAL A 60 19.48 14.80 -44.44
C VAL A 60 18.01 14.82 -43.95
N THR A 61 17.51 16.05 -43.81
CA THR A 61 16.29 16.69 -44.35
C THR A 61 14.95 15.95 -44.54
N ASN A 62 13.90 16.60 -44.03
CA ASN A 62 12.46 16.50 -44.34
C ASN A 62 12.12 16.56 -45.85
N GLN A 63 11.12 15.78 -46.27
CA GLN A 63 9.93 16.24 -47.03
C GLN A 63 8.90 15.10 -47.15
N GLY A 64 7.62 15.42 -46.93
CA GLY A 64 6.51 14.47 -46.78
C GLY A 64 5.82 14.00 -48.08
N ILE A 65 4.81 13.14 -47.91
CA ILE A 65 3.46 13.15 -48.53
C ILE A 65 2.63 12.00 -47.92
N SER A 66 1.35 12.29 -47.72
CA SER A 66 0.26 11.49 -47.15
C SER A 66 0.08 10.07 -47.71
N ALA A 67 -0.32 9.15 -46.82
CA ALA A 67 -1.28 8.09 -47.13
C ALA A 67 -2.14 7.83 -45.89
N VAL A 68 -3.45 7.88 -46.11
CA VAL A 68 -4.54 7.60 -45.18
C VAL A 68 -4.42 6.17 -44.66
N ASP A 69 -4.44 6.00 -43.33
CA ASP A 69 -4.90 4.74 -42.73
C ASP A 69 -5.55 5.00 -41.39
N SER A 70 -6.83 4.66 -41.31
CA SER A 70 -7.69 4.88 -40.16
C SER A 70 -7.36 3.87 -39.05
N LYS A 71 -6.64 4.33 -38.02
CA LYS A 71 -6.60 3.70 -36.71
C LYS A 71 -6.81 4.79 -35.66
N SER A 72 -7.87 4.64 -34.88
CA SER A 72 -8.17 5.44 -33.69
C SER A 72 -6.97 5.36 -32.75
N THR A 73 -6.17 6.42 -32.71
CA THR A 73 -5.11 6.61 -31.72
C THR A 73 -5.73 7.09 -30.42
N THR A 74 -5.62 6.25 -29.41
CA THR A 74 -5.75 6.58 -27.99
C THR A 74 -4.81 7.74 -27.67
N ASP A 75 -5.33 8.93 -27.40
CA ASP A 75 -4.55 10.17 -27.24
C ASP A 75 -4.58 10.67 -25.78
N VAL A 76 -3.96 9.91 -24.88
CA VAL A 76 -3.61 10.38 -23.53
C VAL A 76 -2.71 11.63 -23.59
N ALA A 77 -1.97 11.79 -24.69
CA ALA A 77 -1.18 12.98 -24.99
C ALA A 77 -2.00 14.28 -25.00
N SER A 78 -3.31 14.23 -25.30
CA SER A 78 -4.19 15.40 -25.27
C SER A 78 -4.39 16.00 -23.86
N LEU A 79 -4.07 15.24 -22.82
CA LEU A 79 -4.16 15.66 -21.41
C LEU A 79 -2.84 16.23 -20.87
N GLN A 80 -1.72 16.12 -21.61
CA GLN A 80 -0.40 16.57 -21.14
C GLN A 80 -0.28 18.10 -21.10
N GLY A 81 0.20 18.63 -19.98
CA GLY A 81 0.54 20.07 -19.83
C GLY A 81 -0.66 21.01 -19.79
N GLN A 82 -1.87 20.48 -19.59
CA GLN A 82 -3.05 21.28 -19.31
C GLN A 82 -3.09 21.63 -17.82
N ASP A 83 -2.41 22.73 -17.48
CA ASP A 83 -2.56 23.40 -16.20
C ASP A 83 -3.96 23.98 -16.07
N PHE A 84 -4.47 24.07 -14.84
CA PHE A 84 -5.67 24.85 -14.55
C PHE A 84 -5.44 26.31 -14.93
N VAL A 85 -5.97 26.73 -16.07
CA VAL A 85 -6.03 28.15 -16.46
C VAL A 85 -7.42 28.64 -16.10
N SER A 86 -7.51 29.49 -15.07
CA SER A 86 -8.71 30.29 -14.83
C SER A 86 -8.96 31.14 -16.08
N ASN A 87 -10.14 31.03 -16.70
CA ASN A 87 -10.49 31.96 -17.77
C ASN A 87 -10.41 33.39 -17.20
N GLU A 88 -9.46 34.19 -17.67
CA GLU A 88 -9.49 35.63 -17.42
C GLU A 88 -10.78 36.17 -18.05
N ALA A 89 -11.55 36.91 -17.25
CA ALA A 89 -12.83 37.47 -17.66
C ALA A 89 -12.64 38.37 -18.89
N VAL A 90 -13.15 37.93 -20.04
CA VAL A 90 -13.34 38.80 -21.19
C VAL A 90 -14.55 39.67 -20.88
N ALA A 91 -14.29 40.94 -20.55
CA ALA A 91 -15.34 41.94 -20.35
C ALA A 91 -16.04 42.23 -21.70
N GLN A 92 -17.16 41.54 -21.95
CA GLN A 92 -18.21 41.99 -22.85
C GLN A 92 -19.46 42.30 -22.04
N ALA A 93 -20.03 43.48 -22.30
CA ALA A 93 -21.19 43.99 -21.60
C ALA A 93 -22.41 43.06 -21.77
N ASP A 94 -23.13 42.85 -20.65
CA ASP A 94 -24.38 42.09 -20.48
C ASP A 94 -24.30 40.56 -20.20
N ILE A 95 -23.12 39.98 -19.94
CA ILE A 95 -23.03 38.60 -19.44
C ILE A 95 -23.20 38.58 -17.91
N VAL A 96 -24.32 38.05 -17.43
CA VAL A 96 -24.61 37.87 -15.99
C VAL A 96 -24.18 36.46 -15.57
N ILE A 97 -23.04 36.39 -14.88
CA ILE A 97 -22.53 35.15 -14.27
C ILE A 97 -23.13 35.03 -12.87
N GLU A 98 -23.84 33.94 -12.60
CA GLU A 98 -24.49 33.65 -11.33
C GLU A 98 -24.04 32.30 -10.78
N GLU A 99 -23.99 32.20 -9.45
CA GLU A 99 -23.70 30.96 -8.75
C GLU A 99 -24.99 30.39 -8.11
N TYR A 100 -25.22 29.10 -8.27
CA TYR A 100 -26.39 28.37 -7.79
C TYR A 100 -25.95 27.31 -6.78
N THR A 101 -26.58 27.30 -5.61
CA THR A 101 -26.21 26.38 -4.52
C THR A 101 -27.25 25.28 -4.38
N LEU A 102 -26.80 24.02 -4.43
CA LEU A 102 -27.57 22.84 -4.06
C LEU A 102 -27.01 22.28 -2.76
N GLU A 103 -27.84 22.09 -1.73
CA GLU A 103 -27.35 21.58 -0.45
C GLU A 103 -28.35 20.72 0.31
N ASN A 104 -27.81 19.82 1.13
CA ASN A 104 -28.57 19.02 2.08
C ASN A 104 -27.83 18.98 3.43
N GLY A 105 -28.14 18.00 4.29
CA GLY A 105 -27.52 17.86 5.60
C GLY A 105 -26.03 17.49 5.57
N VAL A 106 -25.53 16.89 4.49
CA VAL A 106 -24.21 16.26 4.42
C VAL A 106 -23.26 16.87 3.38
N VAL A 107 -23.79 17.54 2.35
CA VAL A 107 -22.97 18.13 1.27
C VAL A 107 -23.58 19.45 0.77
N ARG A 108 -22.71 20.34 0.27
CA ARG A 108 -23.08 21.58 -0.44
C ARG A 108 -22.29 21.65 -1.75
N TYR A 109 -23.02 21.85 -2.84
CA TYR A 109 -22.51 22.05 -4.19
C TYR A 109 -22.79 23.48 -4.64
N VAL A 110 -21.83 24.10 -5.33
CA VAL A 110 -22.03 25.40 -5.99
C VAL A 110 -21.69 25.26 -7.46
N PHE A 111 -22.64 25.65 -8.30
CA PHE A 111 -22.52 25.68 -9.75
C PHE A 111 -22.48 27.11 -10.25
N THR A 112 -21.82 27.35 -11.37
CA THR A 112 -21.92 28.61 -12.13
C THR A 112 -22.63 28.35 -13.46
N ASN A 113 -23.39 29.33 -13.94
CA ASN A 113 -23.95 29.28 -15.29
C ASN A 113 -22.91 29.49 -16.41
N ASP A 114 -21.70 29.95 -16.08
CA ASP A 114 -20.58 29.98 -17.01
C ASP A 114 -20.02 28.56 -17.20
N GLY A 115 -20.29 27.96 -18.36
CA GLY A 115 -19.88 26.61 -18.71
C GLY A 115 -20.57 25.49 -17.92
N ALA A 116 -21.65 25.79 -17.20
CA ALA A 116 -22.34 24.83 -16.32
C ALA A 116 -21.37 24.10 -15.35
N GLN A 117 -20.44 24.84 -14.75
CA GLN A 117 -19.33 24.28 -13.98
C GLN A 117 -19.67 24.11 -12.51
N MET A 118 -19.25 22.99 -11.93
CA MET A 118 -19.22 22.82 -10.47
C MET A 118 -17.94 23.45 -9.91
N VAL A 119 -18.11 24.55 -9.18
CA VAL A 119 -17.01 25.39 -8.69
C VAL A 119 -16.70 25.19 -7.22
N GLU A 120 -17.65 24.74 -6.41
CA GLU A 120 -17.36 24.39 -5.00
C GLU A 120 -18.08 23.11 -4.60
N VAL A 121 -17.38 22.30 -3.80
CA VAL A 121 -17.95 21.14 -3.12
C VAL A 121 -17.46 21.11 -1.69
N GLN A 122 -18.39 21.23 -0.75
CA GLN A 122 -18.12 21.15 0.69
C GLN A 122 -18.76 19.89 1.28
N VAL A 123 -17.97 19.09 1.98
CA VAL A 123 -18.47 17.97 2.79
C VAL A 123 -18.81 18.51 4.17
N LYS A 124 -20.10 18.57 4.52
CA LYS A 124 -20.56 19.15 5.79
C LYS A 124 -20.19 18.25 6.98
N GLY A 125 -19.99 18.88 8.13
CA GLY A 125 -19.56 18.19 9.35
C GLY A 125 -18.09 17.78 9.38
N GLN A 126 -17.35 17.96 8.27
CA GLN A 126 -15.93 17.65 8.17
C GLN A 126 -15.08 18.92 8.15
N LYS A 127 -13.86 18.79 8.64
CA LYS A 127 -12.86 19.87 8.68
C LYS A 127 -11.55 19.42 8.08
N ASP A 128 -10.76 20.34 7.54
CA ASP A 128 -9.35 20.10 7.23
C ASP A 128 -8.49 20.04 8.51
N TYR A 129 -7.20 19.77 8.37
CA TYR A 129 -6.24 19.74 9.49
C TYR A 129 -6.00 21.10 10.16
N LEU A 130 -6.43 22.21 9.54
CA LEU A 130 -6.37 23.56 10.11
C LEU A 130 -7.66 23.94 10.85
N GLY A 131 -8.70 23.09 10.78
CA GLY A 131 -10.00 23.31 11.39
C GLY A 131 -10.99 24.10 10.52
N ASN A 132 -10.64 24.41 9.26
CA ASN A 132 -11.54 25.04 8.32
C ASN A 132 -12.56 24.02 7.78
N PRO A 133 -13.72 24.47 7.25
CA PRO A 133 -14.64 23.57 6.56
C PRO A 133 -13.97 22.80 5.43
N LEU A 134 -14.26 21.49 5.33
CA LEU A 134 -13.63 20.63 4.33
C LEU A 134 -14.21 20.88 2.93
N MET A 135 -13.38 21.45 2.04
CA MET A 135 -13.69 21.65 0.62
C MET A 135 -12.99 20.57 -0.22
N LEU A 136 -13.74 19.76 -0.96
CA LEU A 136 -13.17 18.84 -1.95
C LEU A 136 -12.90 19.53 -3.29
N VAL A 137 -13.74 20.50 -3.63
CA VAL A 137 -13.56 21.40 -4.76
C VAL A 137 -13.66 22.83 -4.27
N ASN A 138 -12.69 23.66 -4.62
CA ASN A 138 -12.69 25.10 -4.38
C ASN A 138 -12.09 25.81 -5.60
N ARG A 139 -12.87 25.83 -6.67
CA ARG A 139 -12.59 26.41 -7.99
C ARG A 139 -11.45 25.75 -8.77
N GLN A 140 -10.73 24.78 -8.20
CA GLN A 140 -9.69 24.01 -8.92
C GLN A 140 -10.24 22.79 -9.69
N GLN A 141 -11.46 22.90 -10.23
CA GLN A 141 -12.09 21.87 -11.03
C GLN A 141 -12.72 22.48 -12.28
N ARG A 142 -12.71 21.72 -13.38
CA ARG A 142 -13.42 22.04 -14.62
C ARG A 142 -13.87 20.77 -15.32
N LEU A 143 -15.07 20.77 -15.85
CA LEU A 143 -15.56 19.77 -16.80
C LEU A 143 -15.57 20.40 -18.20
N GLY A 144 -14.77 19.89 -19.13
CA GLY A 144 -14.75 20.30 -20.54
C GLY A 144 -15.66 19.42 -21.40
N GLY A 145 -15.84 19.80 -22.68
CA GLY A 145 -16.73 19.11 -23.61
C GLY A 145 -18.02 19.89 -23.80
N ALA A 146 -19.14 19.39 -23.28
CA ALA A 146 -20.46 20.04 -23.38
C ALA A 146 -20.66 21.20 -22.40
N ASN A 147 -19.58 21.87 -21.99
CA ASN A 147 -19.53 22.79 -20.85
C ASN A 147 -18.81 24.10 -21.24
N GLU A 148 -19.26 24.72 -22.33
CA GLU A 148 -18.65 25.92 -22.90
C GLU A 148 -19.66 27.04 -23.13
N GLY A 149 -19.33 28.27 -22.72
CA GLY A 149 -20.20 29.43 -22.87
C GLY A 149 -21.28 29.54 -21.78
N LEU A 150 -22.21 30.47 -21.95
CA LEU A 150 -23.19 30.81 -20.91
C LEU A 150 -24.47 29.97 -21.02
N PHE A 151 -24.88 29.37 -19.90
CA PHE A 151 -26.11 28.59 -19.78
C PHE A 151 -27.22 29.43 -19.13
N VAL A 152 -28.47 29.15 -19.47
CA VAL A 152 -29.64 29.67 -18.79
C VAL A 152 -30.01 28.70 -17.67
N ALA A 153 -30.09 29.20 -16.44
CA ALA A 153 -30.40 28.38 -15.27
C ALA A 153 -31.90 28.41 -14.92
N ASP A 154 -32.45 27.24 -14.62
CA ASP A 154 -33.70 27.05 -13.87
C ASP A 154 -33.35 26.34 -12.55
N HIS A 155 -33.50 27.05 -11.44
CA HIS A 155 -33.10 26.58 -10.12
C HIS A 155 -34.29 26.54 -9.16
N GLN A 156 -34.65 25.34 -8.72
CA GLN A 156 -35.79 25.11 -7.81
C GLN A 156 -35.40 24.15 -6.69
N GLY A 157 -35.13 24.71 -5.50
CA GLY A 157 -34.74 23.91 -4.35
C GLY A 157 -33.42 23.17 -4.60
N ASN A 158 -33.46 21.84 -4.61
CA ASN A 158 -32.30 20.98 -4.87
C ASN A 158 -32.21 20.49 -6.32
N HIS A 159 -32.95 21.13 -7.24
CA HIS A 159 -32.93 20.86 -8.66
C HIS A 159 -32.39 22.06 -9.43
N LEU A 160 -31.41 21.82 -10.31
CA LEU A 160 -30.81 22.84 -11.17
C LEU A 160 -30.74 22.31 -12.60
N SER A 161 -31.40 22.99 -13.52
CA SER A 161 -31.26 22.77 -14.96
C SER A 161 -30.50 23.93 -15.59
N LEU A 162 -29.50 23.61 -16.42
CA LEU A 162 -28.66 24.56 -17.13
C LEU A 162 -28.74 24.23 -18.61
N THR A 163 -29.35 25.12 -19.40
CA THR A 163 -29.60 24.91 -20.82
C THR A 163 -28.88 25.93 -21.68
N GLN A 164 -28.22 25.47 -22.73
CA GLN A 164 -27.61 26.29 -23.77
C GLN A 164 -27.89 25.66 -25.14
N GLY A 165 -28.72 26.32 -25.96
CA GLY A 165 -29.17 25.75 -27.23
C GLY A 165 -29.93 24.44 -27.04
N GLU A 166 -29.43 23.36 -27.61
CA GLU A 166 -29.98 22.00 -27.47
C GLU A 166 -29.27 21.19 -26.38
N THR A 167 -28.20 21.73 -25.77
CA THR A 167 -27.49 21.08 -24.67
C THR A 167 -28.12 21.45 -23.34
N THR A 168 -28.51 20.45 -22.55
CA THR A 168 -29.09 20.65 -21.21
C THR A 168 -28.40 19.74 -20.21
N TRP A 169 -27.84 20.35 -19.17
CA TRP A 169 -27.42 19.69 -17.95
C TRP A 169 -28.53 19.80 -16.91
N THR A 170 -28.81 18.70 -16.22
CA THR A 170 -29.73 18.71 -15.07
C THR A 170 -29.06 18.05 -13.89
N PHE A 171 -29.12 18.70 -12.74
CA PHE A 171 -28.55 18.24 -11.48
C PHE A 171 -29.64 18.18 -10.41
N GLU A 172 -29.71 17.07 -9.68
CA GLU A 172 -30.65 16.87 -8.59
C GLU A 172 -29.94 16.30 -7.37
N LEU A 173 -30.07 17.00 -6.23
CA LEU A 173 -29.45 16.60 -4.97
C LEU A 173 -30.50 16.00 -4.02
N GLY A 174 -30.34 14.72 -3.71
CA GLY A 174 -31.14 14.02 -2.70
C GLY A 174 -30.72 14.33 -1.27
N GLU A 175 -31.00 13.43 -0.33
CA GLU A 175 -30.60 13.57 1.09
C GLU A 175 -29.17 13.02 1.39
N SER A 176 -28.62 12.21 0.48
CA SER A 176 -27.28 11.59 0.60
C SER A 176 -26.19 12.41 -0.11
N PHE A 177 -24.98 11.85 -0.27
CA PHE A 177 -23.87 12.52 -0.95
C PHE A 177 -24.00 12.55 -2.48
N GLY A 178 -24.91 11.75 -3.06
CA GLY A 178 -25.03 11.59 -4.50
C GLY A 178 -25.75 12.77 -5.16
N LEU A 179 -25.06 13.42 -6.09
CA LEU A 179 -25.68 14.37 -7.03
C LEU A 179 -26.05 13.61 -8.30
N ALA A 180 -27.34 13.43 -8.54
CA ALA A 180 -27.81 12.89 -9.81
C ALA A 180 -27.58 13.91 -10.92
N TRP A 181 -26.99 13.47 -12.03
CA TRP A 181 -26.77 14.30 -13.20
C TRP A 181 -27.43 13.66 -14.43
N SER A 182 -27.90 14.50 -15.35
CA SER A 182 -28.24 14.09 -16.71
C SER A 182 -27.77 15.12 -17.73
N LEU A 183 -27.36 14.61 -18.88
CA LEU A 183 -26.91 15.38 -20.03
C LEU A 183 -27.71 14.96 -21.26
N VAL A 184 -28.32 15.95 -21.89
CA VAL A 184 -28.86 15.85 -23.24
C VAL A 184 -28.07 16.80 -24.12
N SER A 185 -27.47 16.30 -25.20
CA SER A 185 -26.72 17.15 -26.14
C SER A 185 -26.74 16.55 -27.54
N PRO A 186 -26.92 17.33 -28.62
CA PRO A 186 -26.79 16.83 -29.97
C PRO A 186 -25.34 16.38 -30.24
N SER A 187 -25.16 15.21 -30.85
CA SER A 187 -23.86 14.72 -31.32
C SER A 187 -24.05 13.58 -32.32
N GLU A 188 -23.37 13.65 -33.46
CA GLU A 188 -23.41 12.59 -34.48
C GLU A 188 -22.57 11.35 -34.10
N GLY A 189 -21.71 11.45 -33.08
CA GLY A 189 -20.74 10.41 -32.72
C GLY A 189 -20.61 10.22 -31.21
N SER A 190 -19.39 10.27 -30.68
CA SER A 190 -19.17 10.32 -29.24
C SER A 190 -19.02 11.76 -28.76
N LEU A 191 -19.31 12.00 -27.49
CA LEU A 191 -18.98 13.23 -26.80
C LEU A 191 -17.96 12.90 -25.71
N ASP A 192 -16.82 13.58 -25.76
CA ASP A 192 -15.80 13.49 -24.71
C ASP A 192 -16.06 14.56 -23.66
N LEU A 193 -16.15 14.14 -22.40
CA LEU A 193 -16.15 15.03 -21.25
C LEU A 193 -14.77 14.95 -20.60
N THR A 194 -14.13 16.10 -20.39
CA THR A 194 -12.79 16.14 -19.78
C THR A 194 -12.87 16.74 -18.39
N TRP A 195 -12.75 15.89 -17.38
CA TRP A 195 -12.78 16.26 -15.97
C TRP A 195 -11.37 16.55 -15.44
N PHE A 196 -11.12 17.83 -15.18
CA PHE A 196 -9.94 18.33 -14.50
C PHE A 196 -10.28 18.58 -13.04
N GLN A 197 -9.48 18.05 -12.12
CA GLN A 197 -9.57 18.37 -10.70
C GLN A 197 -8.18 18.36 -10.09
N ASP A 198 -7.85 19.40 -9.34
CA ASP A 198 -6.66 19.35 -8.49
C ASP A 198 -7.08 19.00 -7.05
N GLY A 199 -6.45 17.99 -6.47
CA GLY A 199 -6.71 17.55 -5.10
C GLY A 199 -6.20 18.57 -4.09
N ILE A 200 -7.07 19.07 -3.22
CA ILE A 200 -6.69 19.98 -2.11
C ILE A 200 -6.12 19.16 -0.97
N ARG A 201 -5.04 19.61 -0.34
CA ARG A 201 -4.55 19.01 0.91
C ARG A 201 -5.58 19.16 2.04
N HIS A 202 -6.02 18.03 2.59
CA HIS A 202 -6.91 18.00 3.76
C HIS A 202 -6.22 17.60 5.05
N GLU A 203 -5.09 16.89 4.97
CA GLU A 203 -4.48 16.21 6.10
C GLU A 203 -3.15 16.82 6.55
N LYS A 204 -2.85 16.64 7.84
CA LYS A 204 -1.60 17.12 8.45
C LYS A 204 -0.39 16.42 7.82
N ALA A 205 -0.50 15.11 7.60
CA ALA A 205 0.54 14.27 6.98
C ALA A 205 0.52 14.37 5.45
N PHE A 206 0.99 15.49 4.90
CA PHE A 206 0.96 15.74 3.45
C PHE A 206 1.59 14.62 2.62
N SER A 207 2.77 14.13 3.01
CA SER A 207 3.43 13.04 2.29
C SER A 207 2.58 11.77 2.24
N GLN A 208 1.86 11.46 3.31
CA GLN A 208 0.99 10.29 3.37
C GLN A 208 -0.23 10.47 2.48
N GLU A 209 -0.84 11.66 2.54
CA GLU A 209 -1.99 12.01 1.71
C GLU A 209 -1.64 11.92 0.23
N VAL A 210 -0.51 12.50 -0.20
CA VAL A 210 -0.01 12.40 -1.57
C VAL A 210 0.22 10.96 -1.99
N THR A 211 0.87 10.14 -1.16
CA THR A 211 1.16 8.74 -1.50
C THR A 211 -0.05 7.84 -1.61
N THR A 212 -1.20 8.26 -1.09
CA THR A 212 -2.45 7.49 -1.12
C THR A 212 -3.50 8.11 -2.05
N THR A 213 -3.16 9.22 -2.70
CA THR A 213 -4.02 9.92 -3.65
C THR A 213 -3.76 9.37 -5.05
N THR A 214 -4.79 8.88 -5.74
CA THR A 214 -4.71 8.34 -7.10
C THR A 214 -6.10 8.22 -7.73
N THR A 215 -6.18 7.84 -9.00
CA THR A 215 -7.43 7.59 -9.72
C THR A 215 -7.77 6.10 -9.67
N TYR A 216 -9.00 5.79 -9.25
CA TYR A 216 -9.60 4.45 -9.33
C TYR A 216 -10.67 4.43 -10.42
N TYR A 217 -10.92 3.27 -11.01
CA TYR A 217 -12.02 3.11 -11.95
C TYR A 217 -12.51 1.65 -11.96
N TRP A 218 -13.73 1.44 -12.43
CA TRP A 218 -14.36 0.11 -12.49
C TRP A 218 -14.62 -0.31 -13.93
N GLU A 219 -13.96 -1.39 -14.34
CA GLU A 219 -14.12 -1.96 -15.67
C GLU A 219 -15.31 -2.92 -15.68
N ALA A 220 -16.43 -2.47 -16.25
CA ALA A 220 -17.67 -3.25 -16.27
C ALA A 220 -17.51 -4.57 -17.05
N SER A 221 -16.58 -4.62 -18.00
CA SER A 221 -16.25 -5.82 -18.78
C SER A 221 -15.59 -6.91 -17.94
N GLU A 222 -14.74 -6.53 -17.00
CA GLU A 222 -13.97 -7.47 -16.16
C GLU A 222 -14.66 -7.72 -14.82
N GLY A 223 -15.50 -6.78 -14.37
CA GLY A 223 -16.16 -6.83 -13.08
C GLY A 223 -15.18 -6.71 -11.91
N ASP A 224 -14.12 -5.91 -12.11
CA ASP A 224 -13.06 -5.68 -11.14
C ASP A 224 -12.65 -4.19 -11.12
N GLU A 225 -12.02 -3.78 -10.02
CA GLU A 225 -11.45 -2.45 -9.89
C GLU A 225 -10.03 -2.39 -10.47
N SER A 226 -9.72 -1.26 -11.10
CA SER A 226 -8.37 -0.90 -11.54
C SER A 226 -8.00 0.48 -10.99
N SER A 227 -6.70 0.77 -10.92
CA SER A 227 -6.22 2.05 -10.39
C SER A 227 -4.86 2.43 -10.95
N LEU A 228 -4.64 3.72 -11.12
CA LEU A 228 -3.33 4.29 -11.41
C LEU A 228 -2.40 4.16 -10.19
N SER A 229 -1.09 4.21 -10.43
CA SER A 229 -0.05 4.09 -9.41
C SER A 229 -0.24 5.05 -8.23
N ASP A 230 -0.22 4.50 -7.02
CA ASP A 230 -0.26 5.26 -5.77
C ASP A 230 0.93 6.24 -5.66
N GLY A 231 0.64 7.54 -5.54
CA GLY A 231 1.63 8.58 -5.22
C GLY A 231 2.65 8.89 -6.32
N ARG A 232 2.43 8.45 -7.55
CA ARG A 232 3.33 8.69 -8.69
C ARG A 232 2.55 9.02 -9.94
N ASP A 233 3.22 9.72 -10.86
CA ASP A 233 2.64 10.07 -12.15
C ASP A 233 2.44 8.80 -12.95
N ASP A 234 1.23 8.68 -13.49
CA ASP A 234 0.78 7.51 -14.20
C ASP A 234 -0.34 7.88 -15.15
N GLU A 235 -0.51 7.06 -16.17
CA GLU A 235 -1.53 7.23 -17.18
C GLU A 235 -2.01 5.89 -17.71
N GLU A 236 -3.32 5.77 -17.90
CA GLU A 236 -3.96 4.53 -18.32
C GLU A 236 -5.21 4.83 -19.14
N SER A 237 -5.55 3.92 -20.05
CA SER A 237 -6.78 4.00 -20.84
C SER A 237 -7.53 2.69 -20.71
N ALA A 238 -8.85 2.79 -20.55
CA ALA A 238 -9.73 1.63 -20.42
C ALA A 238 -11.03 1.85 -21.20
N SER A 239 -11.73 0.76 -21.48
CA SER A 239 -13.00 0.78 -22.23
C SER A 239 -14.11 0.15 -21.40
N ASN A 240 -15.36 0.57 -21.62
CA ASN A 240 -16.52 0.07 -20.88
C ASN A 240 -16.38 0.22 -19.35
N VAL A 241 -16.21 1.46 -18.91
CA VAL A 241 -15.96 1.82 -17.51
C VAL A 241 -17.24 2.36 -16.87
N SER A 242 -17.68 1.79 -15.74
CA SER A 242 -18.92 2.25 -15.07
C SER A 242 -18.72 3.55 -14.30
N TRP A 243 -17.57 3.70 -13.65
CA TRP A 243 -17.24 4.88 -12.87
C TRP A 243 -15.75 5.16 -12.82
N VAL A 244 -15.40 6.43 -12.63
CA VAL A 244 -14.05 6.94 -12.39
C VAL A 244 -14.06 7.72 -11.09
N ALA A 245 -13.08 7.48 -10.21
CA ALA A 245 -12.97 8.11 -8.91
C ALA A 245 -11.61 8.81 -8.76
N HIS A 246 -11.64 10.12 -8.52
CA HIS A 246 -10.50 10.89 -8.03
C HIS A 246 -10.44 10.71 -6.52
N LYS A 247 -9.58 9.79 -6.07
CA LYS A 247 -9.50 9.35 -4.68
C LYS A 247 -8.33 10.05 -3.98
N GLN A 248 -8.64 10.75 -2.89
CA GLN A 248 -7.69 11.24 -1.90
C GLN A 248 -7.64 10.27 -0.70
N GLN A 249 -6.81 10.56 0.31
CA GLN A 249 -6.64 9.64 1.44
C GLN A 249 -7.96 9.25 2.12
N PHE A 250 -8.78 10.23 2.48
CA PHE A 250 -10.02 10.02 3.24
C PHE A 250 -11.30 10.43 2.52
N PHE A 251 -11.21 10.94 1.30
CA PHE A 251 -12.34 11.39 0.52
C PHE A 251 -12.18 11.00 -0.95
N SER A 252 -13.29 10.86 -1.66
CA SER A 252 -13.29 10.62 -3.09
C SER A 252 -14.34 11.46 -3.78
N SER A 253 -14.01 11.88 -4.99
CA SER A 253 -14.96 12.40 -5.97
C SER A 253 -15.17 11.30 -7.00
N ILE A 254 -16.39 10.82 -7.20
CA ILE A 254 -16.71 9.65 -8.02
C ILE A 254 -17.72 10.05 -9.08
N PHE A 255 -17.39 9.82 -10.34
CA PHE A 255 -18.24 10.13 -11.48
C PHE A 255 -18.68 8.83 -12.16
N THR A 256 -19.99 8.56 -12.16
CA THR A 256 -20.60 7.34 -12.71
C THR A 256 -21.44 7.66 -13.93
N CYS A 257 -21.64 6.66 -14.79
CA CYS A 257 -22.60 6.71 -15.90
C CYS A 257 -23.42 5.42 -15.96
N ASP A 258 -24.74 5.53 -15.96
CA ASP A 258 -25.67 4.39 -15.98
C ASP A 258 -25.50 3.53 -17.24
N GLN A 259 -25.07 4.15 -18.35
CA GLN A 259 -24.82 3.48 -19.64
C GLN A 259 -23.34 3.12 -19.85
N HIS A 260 -22.52 3.33 -18.82
CA HIS A 260 -21.06 3.25 -18.83
C HIS A 260 -20.39 4.26 -19.78
N PHE A 261 -19.12 4.54 -19.52
CA PHE A 261 -18.25 5.26 -20.44
C PHE A 261 -17.69 4.27 -21.47
N THR A 262 -17.78 4.60 -22.75
CA THR A 262 -17.28 3.71 -23.80
C THR A 262 -15.76 3.60 -23.78
N HIS A 263 -15.09 4.72 -23.51
CA HIS A 263 -13.65 4.85 -23.38
C HIS A 263 -13.32 5.87 -22.29
N VAL A 264 -12.23 5.64 -21.56
CA VAL A 264 -11.66 6.62 -20.62
C VAL A 264 -10.17 6.73 -20.85
N ASP A 265 -9.65 7.95 -20.76
CA ASP A 265 -8.22 8.24 -20.67
C ASP A 265 -7.96 8.93 -19.33
N LEU A 266 -7.13 8.31 -18.49
CA LEU A 266 -6.90 8.70 -17.11
C LEU A 266 -5.43 9.06 -16.94
N ARG A 267 -5.18 10.14 -16.22
CA ARG A 267 -3.83 10.59 -15.91
C ARG A 267 -3.81 11.26 -14.54
N THR A 268 -2.77 10.96 -13.77
CA THR A 268 -2.48 11.69 -12.53
C THR A 268 -1.09 12.29 -12.62
N GLU A 269 -0.96 13.53 -12.19
CA GLU A 269 0.29 14.27 -12.25
C GLU A 269 0.64 14.87 -10.90
N THR A 270 1.94 14.98 -10.65
CA THR A 270 2.47 15.69 -9.50
C THR A 270 2.35 17.19 -9.80
N PRO A 271 1.69 17.98 -8.92
CA PRO A 271 1.55 19.42 -9.13
C PRO A 271 2.91 20.12 -9.21
N VAL A 272 2.92 21.38 -9.67
CA VAL A 272 4.14 22.20 -9.81
C VAL A 272 5.02 22.13 -8.56
N GLN A 273 6.35 22.05 -8.76
CA GLN A 273 7.32 21.87 -7.67
C GLN A 273 7.13 22.91 -6.54
N ASN A 274 7.17 22.44 -5.29
CA ASN A 274 6.99 23.19 -4.03
C ASN A 274 5.56 23.62 -3.68
N ASP A 275 4.52 23.15 -4.38
CA ASP A 275 3.15 23.30 -3.89
C ASP A 275 2.87 22.30 -2.74
N SER A 276 2.50 22.82 -1.56
CA SER A 276 2.10 22.02 -0.39
C SER A 276 0.60 22.13 -0.07
N THR A 277 -0.14 22.81 -0.94
CA THR A 277 -1.59 23.02 -0.86
C THR A 277 -2.36 22.02 -1.72
N ARG A 278 -1.70 21.46 -2.75
CA ARG A 278 -2.28 20.46 -3.66
C ARG A 278 -1.59 19.12 -3.52
N THR A 279 -2.35 18.03 -3.60
CA THR A 279 -1.85 16.66 -3.47
C THR A 279 -1.48 16.07 -4.82
N ARG A 280 -2.43 16.02 -5.76
CA ARG A 280 -2.26 15.57 -7.14
C ARG A 280 -3.18 16.32 -8.10
N ALA A 281 -2.78 16.38 -9.36
CA ALA A 281 -3.61 16.85 -10.46
C ALA A 281 -4.25 15.64 -11.15
N PHE A 282 -5.57 15.55 -11.11
CA PHE A 282 -6.36 14.51 -11.78
C PHE A 282 -6.83 15.02 -13.15
N ARG A 283 -6.63 14.20 -14.18
CA ARG A 283 -7.01 14.48 -15.57
C ARG A 283 -7.73 13.26 -16.12
N SER A 284 -9.04 13.35 -16.31
CA SER A 284 -9.85 12.23 -16.77
C SER A 284 -10.68 12.65 -17.98
N LYS A 285 -10.44 12.03 -19.12
CA LYS A 285 -11.33 12.13 -20.28
C LYS A 285 -12.26 10.92 -20.27
N VAL A 286 -13.56 11.15 -20.33
CA VAL A 286 -14.56 10.08 -20.41
C VAL A 286 -15.43 10.27 -21.65
N SER A 287 -15.60 9.20 -22.43
CA SER A 287 -16.34 9.24 -23.69
C SER A 287 -17.74 8.66 -23.52
N LEU A 288 -18.74 9.40 -24.00
CA LEU A 288 -20.15 9.02 -24.06
C LEU A 288 -20.54 8.74 -25.51
N ALA A 289 -21.31 7.68 -25.76
CA ALA A 289 -21.79 7.36 -27.11
C ALA A 289 -23.15 8.01 -27.39
N ALA A 290 -23.32 8.62 -28.57
CA ALA A 290 -24.62 9.10 -29.00
C ALA A 290 -25.51 7.94 -29.46
N VAL A 291 -26.81 8.10 -29.23
CA VAL A 291 -27.85 7.21 -29.72
C VAL A 291 -28.80 8.03 -30.58
N ASN A 292 -28.87 7.71 -31.88
CA ASN A 292 -29.69 8.43 -32.86
C ASN A 292 -29.39 9.93 -32.99
N GLY A 293 -28.10 10.33 -32.96
CA GLY A 293 -27.67 11.72 -33.16
C GLY A 293 -27.74 12.60 -31.91
N GLU A 294 -27.99 12.00 -30.74
CA GLU A 294 -28.10 12.70 -29.47
C GLU A 294 -27.42 11.89 -28.36
N ILE A 295 -26.68 12.58 -27.49
CA ILE A 295 -26.18 12.03 -26.22
C ILE A 295 -27.29 12.14 -25.21
N ARG A 296 -27.67 11.01 -24.60
CA ARG A 296 -28.54 10.96 -23.42
C ARG A 296 -27.86 10.12 -22.35
N ALA A 297 -27.12 10.80 -21.48
CA ALA A 297 -26.38 10.15 -20.41
C ALA A 297 -26.89 10.63 -19.04
N SER A 298 -26.84 9.76 -18.06
CA SER A 298 -27.15 10.05 -16.67
C SER A 298 -26.27 9.23 -15.75
N GLY A 299 -26.16 9.67 -14.51
CA GLY A 299 -25.46 8.94 -13.46
C GLY A 299 -25.40 9.74 -12.17
N LEU A 300 -24.42 9.42 -11.34
CA LEU A 300 -24.15 10.08 -10.07
C LEU A 300 -22.77 10.75 -10.10
N TRP A 301 -22.68 11.94 -9.53
CA TRP A 301 -21.43 12.58 -9.19
C TRP A 301 -21.36 12.74 -7.67
N VAL A 302 -20.57 11.90 -7.02
CA VAL A 302 -20.59 11.71 -5.57
C VAL A 302 -19.30 12.25 -4.97
N HIS A 303 -19.43 13.07 -3.92
CA HIS A 303 -18.29 13.61 -3.18
C HIS A 303 -18.47 13.27 -1.72
N MET A 304 -17.69 12.32 -1.21
CA MET A 304 -17.98 11.71 0.08
C MET A 304 -16.73 11.25 0.84
N PRO A 305 -16.86 11.04 2.17
CA PRO A 305 -15.88 10.30 2.96
C PRO A 305 -15.62 8.89 2.44
N ASN A 306 -14.38 8.44 2.53
CA ASN A 306 -13.97 7.06 2.24
C ASN A 306 -14.26 6.14 3.45
N GLN A 307 -15.54 6.03 3.81
CA GLN A 307 -16.02 5.05 4.80
C GLN A 307 -16.58 3.83 4.07
N TYR A 308 -16.17 2.63 4.46
CA TYR A 308 -16.47 1.42 3.70
C TYR A 308 -17.97 1.14 3.59
N ASP A 309 -18.71 1.23 4.70
CA ASP A 309 -20.15 0.95 4.70
C ASP A 309 -20.93 2.04 3.96
N MET A 310 -20.59 3.32 4.16
CA MET A 310 -21.22 4.44 3.45
C MET A 310 -21.03 4.36 1.93
N LEU A 311 -19.82 4.02 1.48
CA LEU A 311 -19.54 3.85 0.04
C LEU A 311 -20.45 2.78 -0.56
N ARG A 312 -20.58 1.63 0.12
CA ARG A 312 -21.39 0.50 -0.33
C ARG A 312 -22.89 0.74 -0.31
N GLU A 313 -23.37 1.65 0.55
CA GLU A 313 -24.76 2.09 0.55
C GLU A 313 -25.13 2.90 -0.70
N VAL A 314 -24.16 3.64 -1.27
CA VAL A 314 -24.36 4.39 -2.53
C VAL A 314 -24.26 3.45 -3.74
N ASP A 315 -23.19 2.66 -3.80
CA ASP A 315 -22.99 1.62 -4.82
C ASP A 315 -22.11 0.51 -4.24
N GLU A 316 -22.53 -0.75 -4.40
CA GLU A 316 -21.82 -1.91 -3.81
C GLU A 316 -20.34 -1.99 -4.23
N THR A 317 -19.99 -1.47 -5.41
CA THR A 317 -18.63 -1.47 -5.98
C THR A 317 -17.73 -0.39 -5.40
N PHE A 318 -18.28 0.70 -4.83
CA PHE A 318 -17.47 1.81 -4.30
C PHE A 318 -16.61 1.41 -3.10
N GLY A 319 -16.99 0.38 -2.36
CA GLY A 319 -16.19 -0.16 -1.25
C GLY A 319 -14.79 -0.65 -1.68
N ASN A 320 -14.55 -0.84 -2.97
CA ASN A 320 -13.25 -1.24 -3.53
C ASN A 320 -12.26 -0.08 -3.69
N ILE A 321 -12.73 1.17 -3.62
CA ILE A 321 -11.88 2.37 -3.64
C ILE A 321 -10.94 2.41 -2.42
N ILE A 322 -11.34 1.81 -1.30
CA ILE A 322 -10.50 1.71 -0.11
C ILE A 322 -9.48 0.59 -0.31
N PRO A 323 -8.17 0.90 -0.31
CA PRO A 323 -7.14 -0.01 -0.75
C PRO A 323 -6.76 -1.02 0.35
N PHE A 324 -7.68 -1.89 0.75
CA PHE A 324 -7.49 -2.87 1.82
C PHE A 324 -6.47 -3.98 1.51
N GLY A 325 -6.00 -4.07 0.27
CA GLY A 325 -4.99 -5.02 -0.20
C GLY A 325 -5.59 -6.18 -1.00
N TRP A 326 -4.73 -6.89 -1.73
CA TRP A 326 -5.15 -7.95 -2.65
C TRP A 326 -5.45 -9.28 -1.94
N GLY A 327 -6.27 -10.12 -2.57
CA GLY A 327 -6.54 -11.50 -2.18
C GLY A 327 -6.90 -11.69 -0.71
N ILE A 328 -6.11 -12.50 0.00
CA ILE A 328 -6.38 -12.83 1.42
C ILE A 328 -6.34 -11.61 2.34
N PHE A 329 -5.55 -10.58 2.00
CA PHE A 329 -5.38 -9.40 2.85
C PHE A 329 -6.64 -8.55 2.81
N GLY A 330 -7.17 -8.27 1.63
CA GLY A 330 -8.44 -7.58 1.44
C GLY A 330 -9.61 -8.34 2.08
N TRP A 331 -9.63 -9.67 1.96
CA TRP A 331 -10.64 -10.50 2.61
C TRP A 331 -10.59 -10.40 4.14
N ILE A 332 -9.40 -10.44 4.76
CA ILE A 332 -9.26 -10.25 6.21
C ILE A 332 -9.72 -8.85 6.62
N SER A 333 -9.33 -7.81 5.88
CA SER A 333 -9.72 -6.44 6.18
C SER A 333 -11.23 -6.23 6.09
N LYS A 334 -11.84 -6.54 4.93
CA LYS A 334 -13.27 -6.36 4.67
C LYS A 334 -14.14 -7.31 5.52
N GLY A 335 -13.69 -8.55 5.74
CA GLY A 335 -14.49 -9.60 6.38
C GLY A 335 -14.30 -9.74 7.90
N VAL A 336 -13.16 -9.30 8.47
CA VAL A 336 -12.86 -9.47 9.89
C VAL A 336 -12.55 -8.13 10.57
N VAL A 337 -11.65 -7.33 9.98
CA VAL A 337 -11.17 -6.09 10.63
C VAL A 337 -12.28 -5.04 10.67
N VAL A 338 -12.88 -4.70 9.51
CA VAL A 338 -13.92 -3.67 9.40
C VAL A 338 -15.15 -4.01 10.27
N PRO A 339 -15.75 -5.22 10.19
CA PRO A 339 -16.96 -5.51 10.98
C PRO A 339 -16.68 -5.55 12.48
N PHE A 340 -15.49 -6.03 12.89
CA PHE A 340 -15.12 -6.04 14.30
C PHE A 340 -14.84 -4.63 14.82
N PHE A 341 -14.23 -3.77 14.01
CA PHE A 341 -14.04 -2.36 14.34
C PHE A 341 -15.39 -1.65 14.51
N GLY A 342 -16.30 -1.77 13.54
CA GLY A 342 -17.64 -1.19 13.61
C GLY A 342 -18.47 -1.71 14.78
N TYR A 343 -18.32 -2.99 15.15
CA TYR A 343 -18.93 -3.53 16.36
C TYR A 343 -18.42 -2.83 17.63
N LEU A 344 -17.10 -2.61 17.75
CA LEU A 344 -16.50 -1.93 18.91
C LEU A 344 -16.88 -0.45 18.96
N GLU A 345 -16.99 0.20 17.81
CA GLU A 345 -17.48 1.57 17.68
C GLU A 345 -18.94 1.68 18.15
N GLY A 346 -19.80 0.74 17.75
CA GLY A 346 -21.20 0.66 18.22
C GLY A 346 -21.36 0.49 19.74
N LEU A 347 -20.31 0.06 20.45
CA LEU A 347 -20.29 0.02 21.93
C LEU A 347 -19.97 1.39 22.57
N GLY A 348 -19.66 2.41 21.77
CA GLY A 348 -19.31 3.75 22.24
C GLY A 348 -17.94 3.82 22.91
N LEU A 349 -17.02 2.92 22.56
CA LEU A 349 -15.64 2.93 23.06
C LEU A 349 -14.84 4.04 22.36
N GLY A 350 -13.96 4.74 23.09
CA GLY A 350 -13.03 5.66 22.45
C GLY A 350 -12.05 4.93 21.52
N TYR A 351 -11.69 5.53 20.39
CA TYR A 351 -10.92 4.87 19.33
C TYR A 351 -9.57 4.29 19.78
N GLY A 352 -8.86 4.93 20.72
CA GLY A 352 -7.65 4.33 21.29
C GLY A 352 -7.94 3.03 22.06
N LEU A 353 -9.06 2.94 22.78
CA LEU A 353 -9.49 1.68 23.42
C LEU A 353 -9.93 0.64 22.39
N ILE A 354 -10.56 1.05 21.29
CA ILE A 354 -10.88 0.16 20.16
C ILE A 354 -9.59 -0.48 19.64
N ILE A 355 -8.55 0.30 19.35
CA ILE A 355 -7.25 -0.21 18.90
C ILE A 355 -6.66 -1.20 19.93
N PHE A 356 -6.77 -0.90 21.24
CA PHE A 356 -6.33 -1.80 22.30
C PHE A 356 -7.07 -3.14 22.31
N VAL A 357 -8.39 -3.11 22.21
CA VAL A 357 -9.22 -4.32 22.18
C VAL A 357 -8.96 -5.13 20.90
N MET A 358 -8.74 -4.48 19.75
CA MET A 358 -8.32 -5.15 18.52
C MET A 358 -6.98 -5.85 18.68
N ALA A 359 -5.98 -5.21 19.29
CA ALA A 359 -4.70 -5.84 19.57
C ALA A 359 -4.87 -7.08 20.47
N LEU A 360 -5.68 -6.98 21.53
CA LEU A 360 -6.01 -8.11 22.38
C LEU A 360 -6.70 -9.25 21.62
N PHE A 361 -7.67 -8.91 20.76
CA PHE A 361 -8.43 -9.88 19.97
C PHE A 361 -7.53 -10.68 19.02
N PHE A 362 -6.75 -10.02 18.17
CA PHE A 362 -5.87 -10.70 17.21
C PHE A 362 -4.75 -11.49 17.91
N LYS A 363 -4.18 -10.96 19.00
CA LYS A 363 -3.21 -11.71 19.81
C LYS A 363 -3.85 -12.88 20.56
N GLY A 364 -5.12 -12.77 20.93
CA GLY A 364 -5.92 -13.84 21.53
C GLY A 364 -6.14 -14.99 20.55
N ILE A 365 -6.58 -14.70 19.32
CA ILE A 365 -6.78 -15.70 18.26
C ILE A 365 -5.48 -16.44 17.94
N LEU A 366 -4.35 -15.72 17.87
CA LEU A 366 -3.05 -16.32 17.59
C LEU A 366 -2.41 -17.01 18.80
N SER A 367 -2.90 -16.77 20.02
CA SER A 367 -2.34 -17.29 21.27
C SER A 367 -2.05 -18.80 21.29
N PRO A 368 -2.97 -19.71 20.88
CA PRO A 368 -2.67 -21.15 20.86
C PRO A 368 -1.49 -21.49 19.94
N LEU A 369 -1.39 -20.80 18.80
CA LEU A 369 -0.29 -20.96 17.86
C LEU A 369 1.02 -20.42 18.45
N THR A 370 0.97 -19.25 19.07
CA THR A 370 2.15 -18.66 19.73
C THR A 370 2.65 -19.55 20.86
N PHE A 371 1.75 -20.15 21.64
CA PHE A 371 2.10 -21.13 22.68
C PHE A 371 2.82 -22.36 22.13
N ALA A 372 2.30 -22.95 21.04
CA ALA A 372 2.94 -24.09 20.38
C ALA A 372 4.36 -23.74 19.91
N SER A 373 4.54 -22.52 19.41
CA SER A 373 5.83 -22.03 18.94
C SER A 373 6.84 -21.79 20.07
N TYR A 374 6.42 -21.15 21.17
CA TYR A 374 7.30 -20.98 22.33
C TYR A 374 7.74 -22.30 22.93
N LYS A 375 6.84 -23.30 22.98
CA LYS A 375 7.21 -24.66 23.38
C LYS A 375 8.26 -25.27 22.44
N SER A 376 8.18 -25.00 21.14
CA SER A 376 9.19 -25.44 20.17
C SER A 376 10.54 -24.75 20.41
N MET A 377 10.54 -23.43 20.67
CA MET A 377 11.75 -22.68 21.00
C MET A 377 12.39 -23.13 22.31
N ALA A 378 11.60 -23.45 23.35
CA ALA A 378 12.11 -23.97 24.61
C ALA A 378 12.86 -25.31 24.44
N LYS A 379 12.34 -26.21 23.58
CA LYS A 379 13.03 -27.45 23.22
C LYS A 379 14.36 -27.19 22.50
N MET A 380 14.39 -26.19 21.62
CA MET A 380 15.60 -25.79 20.90
C MET A 380 16.66 -25.21 21.84
N ARG A 381 16.24 -24.41 22.83
CA ARG A 381 17.13 -23.87 23.86
C ARG A 381 17.82 -24.97 24.68
N VAL A 382 17.11 -26.05 25.00
CA VAL A 382 17.69 -27.22 25.69
C VAL A 382 18.75 -27.93 24.84
N LEU A 383 18.60 -27.93 23.51
CA LEU A 383 19.55 -28.55 22.58
C LEU A 383 20.77 -27.68 22.24
N LYS A 384 20.74 -26.39 22.59
CA LYS A 384 21.82 -25.44 22.35
C LYS A 384 23.23 -25.96 22.69
N PRO A 385 23.52 -26.55 23.87
CA PRO A 385 24.86 -27.05 24.17
C PRO A 385 25.32 -28.17 23.23
N GLU A 386 24.41 -29.06 22.80
CA GLU A 386 24.74 -30.11 21.82
C GLU A 386 25.02 -29.50 20.44
N MET A 387 24.32 -28.42 20.08
CA MET A 387 24.55 -27.69 18.83
C MET A 387 25.85 -26.88 18.83
N ASP A 388 26.17 -26.22 19.93
CA ASP A 388 27.44 -25.48 20.09
C ASP A 388 28.64 -26.45 20.02
N ALA A 389 28.50 -27.66 20.59
CA ALA A 389 29.52 -28.72 20.46
C ALA A 389 29.69 -29.22 19.01
N ILE A 390 28.60 -29.35 18.24
CA ILE A 390 28.69 -29.64 16.79
C ILE A 390 29.42 -28.51 16.07
N ALA A 391 29.16 -27.25 16.45
CA ALA A 391 29.78 -26.10 15.81
C ALA A 391 31.28 -26.00 16.07
N GLU A 392 31.72 -26.29 17.29
CA GLU A 392 33.13 -26.31 17.69
C GLU A 392 33.89 -27.47 17.01
N LYS A 393 33.23 -28.61 16.78
CA LYS A 393 33.80 -29.74 16.04
C LYS A 393 34.06 -29.45 14.56
N TYR A 394 33.36 -28.47 13.97
CA TYR A 394 33.48 -28.09 12.56
C TYR A 394 33.61 -26.56 12.38
N PRO A 395 34.78 -25.95 12.68
CA PRO A 395 34.95 -24.49 12.65
C PRO A 395 35.02 -23.89 11.24
N ASP A 396 35.83 -24.43 10.32
CA ASP A 396 36.29 -23.63 9.17
C ASP A 396 36.10 -24.16 7.73
N LYS A 397 35.74 -25.42 7.46
CA LYS A 397 35.60 -25.90 6.04
C LYS A 397 34.48 -26.92 5.82
N GLY A 398 33.41 -26.85 6.61
CA GLY A 398 32.40 -27.91 6.68
C GLY A 398 30.95 -27.48 6.87
N ASP A 399 30.52 -26.31 6.37
CA ASP A 399 29.15 -25.81 6.55
C ASP A 399 28.07 -26.83 6.20
N SER A 400 28.29 -27.61 5.13
CA SER A 400 27.37 -28.68 4.74
C SER A 400 27.33 -29.83 5.75
N LYS A 401 28.48 -30.29 6.27
CA LYS A 401 28.52 -31.35 7.30
C LYS A 401 27.96 -30.89 8.63
N LYS A 402 28.21 -29.63 9.00
CA LYS A 402 27.68 -28.98 10.19
C LYS A 402 26.17 -28.85 10.13
N GLN A 403 25.62 -28.45 8.97
CA GLN A 403 24.18 -28.46 8.74
C GLN A 403 23.59 -29.87 8.78
N GLN A 404 24.26 -30.87 8.18
CA GLN A 404 23.83 -32.28 8.22
C GLN A 404 23.79 -32.85 9.65
N GLU A 405 24.84 -32.67 10.45
CA GLU A 405 24.89 -33.13 11.85
C GLU A 405 23.87 -32.41 12.73
N THR A 406 23.67 -31.11 12.50
CA THR A 406 22.63 -30.32 13.18
C THR A 406 21.22 -30.84 12.82
N MET A 407 20.97 -31.16 11.56
CA MET A 407 19.69 -31.76 11.13
C MET A 407 19.51 -33.18 11.68
N ALA A 408 20.57 -33.99 11.71
CA ALA A 408 20.54 -35.33 12.31
C ALA A 408 20.23 -35.26 13.81
N LEU A 409 20.77 -34.26 14.51
CA LEU A 409 20.43 -33.99 15.91
C LEU A 409 18.95 -33.64 16.08
N TYR A 410 18.39 -32.75 15.25
CA TYR A 410 16.96 -32.42 15.28
C TYR A 410 16.07 -33.65 15.01
N GLN A 411 16.46 -34.52 14.08
CA GLN A 411 15.75 -35.77 13.80
C GLN A 411 15.80 -36.74 15.00
N LYS A 412 16.98 -36.96 15.58
CA LYS A 412 17.18 -37.86 16.74
C LYS A 412 16.40 -37.39 17.97
N THR A 413 16.31 -36.09 18.15
CA THR A 413 15.64 -35.46 19.31
C THR A 413 14.14 -35.21 19.07
N GLY A 414 13.67 -35.33 17.82
CA GLY A 414 12.27 -35.12 17.44
C GLY A 414 11.81 -33.66 17.56
N VAL A 415 12.74 -32.70 17.54
CA VAL A 415 12.43 -31.27 17.68
C VAL A 415 12.37 -30.61 16.30
N ASN A 416 11.31 -29.85 16.03
CA ASN A 416 11.12 -29.17 14.74
C ASN A 416 11.72 -27.75 14.77
N PRO A 417 12.74 -27.42 13.95
CA PRO A 417 13.31 -26.07 13.89
C PRO A 417 12.33 -25.01 13.37
N LEU A 418 11.35 -25.39 12.53
CA LEU A 418 10.36 -24.47 11.95
C LEU A 418 9.21 -24.11 12.89
N GLY A 419 9.07 -24.80 14.02
CA GLY A 419 8.03 -24.47 15.00
C GLY A 419 8.16 -23.06 15.58
N GLY A 420 9.36 -22.48 15.55
CA GLY A 420 9.64 -21.13 16.08
C GLY A 420 9.13 -19.97 15.22
N CYS A 421 9.08 -20.12 13.90
CA CYS A 421 8.69 -19.02 12.98
C CYS A 421 7.22 -19.10 12.52
N LEU A 422 6.53 -20.21 12.80
CA LEU A 422 5.16 -20.45 12.34
C LEU A 422 4.14 -19.37 12.80
N PRO A 423 4.18 -18.82 14.03
CA PRO A 423 3.26 -17.75 14.44
C PRO A 423 3.49 -16.46 13.65
N GLN A 424 4.74 -16.16 13.30
CA GLN A 424 5.05 -14.95 12.55
C GLN A 424 4.53 -15.05 11.12
N LEU A 425 4.67 -16.22 10.50
CA LEU A 425 4.18 -16.45 9.14
C LEU A 425 2.65 -16.41 9.05
N LEU A 426 1.95 -17.07 9.96
CA LEU A 426 0.48 -17.06 9.99
C LEU A 426 -0.10 -15.74 10.53
N GLY A 427 0.69 -14.97 11.28
CA GLY A 427 0.33 -13.62 11.72
C GLY A 427 0.56 -12.54 10.66
N LEU A 428 1.39 -12.80 9.64
CA LEU A 428 1.72 -11.82 8.59
C LEU A 428 0.48 -11.31 7.83
N PRO A 429 -0.49 -12.15 7.42
CA PRO A 429 -1.68 -11.64 6.74
C PRO A 429 -2.52 -10.69 7.59
N ILE A 430 -2.66 -10.98 8.89
CA ILE A 430 -3.38 -10.12 9.84
C ILE A 430 -2.61 -8.81 10.02
N LEU A 431 -1.27 -8.88 10.09
CA LEU A 431 -0.43 -7.70 10.20
C LEU A 431 -0.58 -6.78 8.99
N ILE A 432 -0.55 -7.33 7.77
CA ILE A 432 -0.70 -6.57 6.53
C ILE A 432 -2.10 -5.97 6.44
N ALA A 433 -3.14 -6.73 6.79
CA ALA A 433 -4.52 -6.22 6.83
C ALA A 433 -4.64 -5.00 7.75
N LEU A 434 -4.09 -5.07 8.97
CA LEU A 434 -4.13 -3.96 9.92
C LEU A 434 -3.23 -2.79 9.50
N PHE A 435 -2.08 -3.06 8.88
CA PHE A 435 -1.18 -2.05 8.33
C PHE A 435 -1.85 -1.24 7.22
N ARG A 436 -2.73 -1.87 6.42
CA ARG A 436 -3.50 -1.17 5.37
C ARG A 436 -4.78 -0.54 5.90
N PHE A 437 -5.41 -1.14 6.90
CA PHE A 437 -6.63 -0.65 7.52
C PHE A 437 -6.39 0.68 8.24
N PHE A 438 -5.52 0.73 9.26
CA PHE A 438 -5.39 1.91 10.13
C PHE A 438 -5.11 3.23 9.39
N PRO A 439 -4.20 3.29 8.39
CA PRO A 439 -3.96 4.51 7.62
C PRO A 439 -5.11 4.95 6.70
N ALA A 440 -5.98 4.00 6.31
CA ALA A 440 -7.10 4.22 5.39
C ALA A 440 -8.46 4.39 6.11
N SER A 441 -8.54 4.03 7.40
CA SER A 441 -9.74 4.14 8.22
C SER A 441 -10.11 5.60 8.45
N PHE A 442 -11.18 6.04 7.81
CA PHE A 442 -11.77 7.35 8.01
C PHE A 442 -12.18 7.58 9.47
N GLU A 443 -12.62 6.53 10.16
CA GLU A 443 -13.15 6.58 11.52
C GLU A 443 -12.12 7.08 12.54
N LEU A 444 -10.82 6.94 12.23
CA LEU A 444 -9.73 7.40 13.09
C LEU A 444 -9.34 8.86 12.84
N ARG A 445 -9.84 9.45 11.77
CA ARG A 445 -9.52 10.81 11.35
C ARG A 445 -10.00 11.81 12.40
N GLN A 446 -9.09 12.66 12.85
CA GLN A 446 -9.32 13.69 13.87
C GLN A 446 -9.81 13.14 15.21
N GLN A 447 -9.52 11.86 15.49
CA GLN A 447 -9.83 11.24 16.78
C GLN A 447 -8.61 11.25 17.68
N GLY A 448 -8.71 11.94 18.82
CA GLY A 448 -7.62 12.05 19.78
C GLY A 448 -7.53 10.87 20.74
N PHE A 449 -6.31 10.54 21.18
CA PHE A 449 -6.06 9.61 22.27
C PHE A 449 -4.72 9.88 22.98
N LEU A 450 -4.75 9.95 24.30
CA LEU A 450 -3.61 10.31 25.16
C LEU A 450 -3.00 11.67 24.77
N TRP A 451 -1.83 11.68 24.12
CA TRP A 451 -1.15 12.89 23.65
C TRP A 451 -1.27 13.10 22.14
N ALA A 452 -1.83 12.14 21.40
CA ALA A 452 -2.06 12.29 19.97
C ALA A 452 -3.42 12.95 19.76
N ASP A 453 -3.44 14.06 19.04
CA ASP A 453 -4.68 14.77 18.70
C ASP A 453 -5.43 14.09 17.53
N ASP A 454 -4.73 13.30 16.72
CA ASP A 454 -5.28 12.60 15.57
C ASP A 454 -4.62 11.21 15.39
N LEU A 455 -5.43 10.15 15.46
CA LEU A 455 -4.98 8.76 15.29
C LEU A 455 -4.72 8.38 13.82
N SER A 456 -5.30 9.10 12.85
CA SER A 456 -5.08 8.83 11.42
C SER A 456 -3.78 9.46 10.89
N SER A 457 -3.32 10.52 11.55
CA SER A 457 -2.06 11.22 11.25
C SER A 457 -0.96 10.90 12.26
N TYR A 458 0.23 11.47 12.08
CA TYR A 458 1.35 11.31 13.01
C TYR A 458 1.12 12.10 14.31
N ASP A 459 1.62 11.57 15.44
CA ASP A 459 1.68 12.31 16.70
C ASP A 459 2.97 13.14 16.77
N SER A 460 2.95 14.27 17.48
CA SER A 460 4.16 15.09 17.67
C SER A 460 4.20 15.62 19.10
N ILE A 461 5.25 15.25 19.83
CA ILE A 461 5.53 15.81 21.17
C ILE A 461 6.56 16.94 21.12
N MET A 462 7.31 17.03 20.03
CA MET A 462 8.39 17.99 19.84
C MET A 462 8.57 18.25 18.35
N GLU A 463 8.52 19.52 17.98
CA GLU A 463 8.91 19.98 16.65
C GLU A 463 10.39 20.36 16.67
N LEU A 464 11.11 19.93 15.64
CA LEU A 464 12.53 20.20 15.45
C LEU A 464 12.68 21.51 14.65
N PRO A 465 13.67 22.34 14.98
CA PRO A 465 13.90 23.60 14.26
C PRO A 465 14.42 23.40 12.82
N MET A 466 14.75 22.16 12.43
CA MET A 466 15.22 21.79 11.11
C MET A 466 14.69 20.41 10.72
N THR A 467 14.39 20.22 9.43
CA THR A 467 13.98 18.93 8.88
C THR A 467 15.19 18.01 8.73
N ILE A 468 15.20 16.88 9.43
CA ILE A 468 16.24 15.86 9.30
C ILE A 468 15.88 14.96 8.10
N PRO A 469 16.82 14.71 7.16
CA PRO A 469 16.58 13.79 6.04
C PRO A 469 16.08 12.43 6.52
N PHE A 470 15.07 11.88 5.84
CA PHE A 470 14.37 10.62 6.15
C PHE A 470 13.56 10.59 7.46
N TYR A 471 13.89 11.39 8.46
CA TYR A 471 13.22 11.40 9.77
C TYR A 471 12.05 12.40 9.83
N GLY A 472 12.21 13.55 9.20
CA GLY A 472 11.25 14.65 9.24
C GLY A 472 11.63 15.74 10.24
N ASP A 473 10.64 16.57 10.56
CA ASP A 473 10.73 17.79 11.36
C ASP A 473 10.08 17.66 12.74
N HIS A 474 9.61 16.48 13.13
CA HIS A 474 8.94 16.25 14.40
C HIS A 474 9.38 14.94 15.04
N VAL A 475 8.96 14.72 16.29
CA VAL A 475 9.24 13.51 17.05
C VAL A 475 7.94 12.87 17.52
N SER A 476 7.66 11.68 17.02
CA SER A 476 6.44 10.91 17.32
C SER A 476 6.69 9.96 18.51
N LEU A 477 5.96 10.17 19.61
CA LEU A 477 6.16 9.41 20.84
C LEU A 477 5.61 7.99 20.72
N PHE A 478 4.48 7.78 20.04
CA PHE A 478 4.01 6.40 19.78
C PHE A 478 5.04 5.61 18.96
N THR A 479 5.69 6.25 17.98
CA THR A 479 6.75 5.62 17.20
C THR A 479 7.99 5.30 18.04
N ILE A 480 8.39 6.17 18.97
CA ILE A 480 9.47 5.87 19.93
C ILE A 480 9.09 4.67 20.82
N LEU A 481 7.88 4.67 21.40
CA LEU A 481 7.41 3.57 22.25
C LEU A 481 7.34 2.26 21.48
N MET A 482 6.88 2.32 20.24
CA MET A 482 6.87 1.19 19.32
C MET A 482 8.29 0.69 19.06
N ALA A 483 9.26 1.57 18.74
CA ALA A 483 10.64 1.19 18.52
C ALA A 483 11.28 0.54 19.77
N ILE A 484 11.08 1.12 20.96
CA ILE A 484 11.57 0.58 22.23
C ILE A 484 10.95 -0.80 22.50
N SER A 485 9.64 -0.93 22.32
CA SER A 485 8.95 -2.22 22.52
C SER A 485 9.39 -3.28 21.51
N THR A 486 9.63 -2.89 20.26
CA THR A 486 10.17 -3.77 19.20
C THR A 486 11.59 -4.20 19.52
N PHE A 487 12.43 -3.30 20.03
CA PHE A 487 13.77 -3.62 20.50
C PHE A 487 13.73 -4.64 21.65
N MET A 488 12.88 -4.41 22.66
CA MET A 488 12.68 -5.33 23.79
C MET A 488 12.19 -6.70 23.32
N TYR A 489 11.18 -6.71 22.44
CA TYR A 489 10.63 -7.92 21.84
C TYR A 489 11.70 -8.70 21.07
N THR A 490 12.44 -8.04 20.17
CA THR A 490 13.46 -8.67 19.33
C THR A 490 14.63 -9.19 20.18
N LYS A 491 15.07 -8.44 21.19
CA LYS A 491 16.10 -8.88 22.14
C LYS A 491 15.70 -10.16 22.86
N MET A 492 14.46 -10.23 23.35
CA MET A 492 13.95 -11.42 24.02
C MET A 492 13.78 -12.60 23.05
N ASN A 493 13.26 -12.34 21.85
CA ASN A 493 13.08 -13.36 20.83
C ASN A 493 14.44 -13.94 20.36
N ASN A 494 15.48 -13.10 20.26
CA ASN A 494 16.84 -13.53 19.95
C ASN A 494 17.46 -14.35 21.07
N GLN A 495 17.25 -13.98 22.33
CA GLN A 495 17.66 -14.81 23.48
C GLN A 495 16.99 -16.18 23.49
N MET A 496 15.76 -16.26 22.96
CA MET A 496 14.99 -17.50 22.91
C MET A 496 15.32 -18.34 21.66
N SER A 497 15.64 -17.69 20.54
CA SER A 497 16.06 -18.31 19.27
C SER A 497 17.56 -18.62 19.20
N ALA A 498 18.33 -18.29 20.25
CA ALA A 498 19.76 -18.59 20.33
C ALA A 498 20.09 -20.09 20.24
N GLY A 499 19.10 -20.98 20.41
CA GLY A 499 19.23 -22.40 20.13
C GLY A 499 19.22 -22.72 18.63
N SER A 500 18.30 -22.16 17.83
CA SER A 500 18.14 -22.53 16.41
C SER A 500 19.21 -21.97 15.46
N THR A 501 19.98 -20.98 15.91
CA THR A 501 21.12 -20.37 15.21
C THR A 501 22.47 -20.80 15.79
N ALA A 502 22.49 -21.74 16.74
CA ALA A 502 23.71 -22.24 17.33
C ALA A 502 24.58 -22.89 16.25
N GLY A 503 25.78 -22.35 16.11
CA GLY A 503 26.80 -22.81 15.17
C GLY A 503 27.04 -21.95 13.93
N ASN A 504 26.10 -21.14 13.46
CA ASN A 504 26.41 -20.22 12.36
C ASN A 504 26.73 -18.82 12.91
N HIS A 505 28.02 -18.52 13.08
CA HIS A 505 28.48 -17.24 13.64
C HIS A 505 27.98 -16.03 12.82
N MET A 506 27.90 -16.17 11.50
CA MET A 506 27.37 -15.16 10.60
C MET A 506 25.87 -14.90 10.86
N MET A 507 25.08 -15.95 11.04
CA MET A 507 23.63 -15.81 11.31
C MET A 507 23.36 -15.24 12.71
N GLN A 508 24.20 -15.55 13.71
CA GLN A 508 24.14 -14.93 15.05
C GLN A 508 24.48 -13.43 15.00
N GLN A 509 25.50 -13.04 14.22
CA GLN A 509 25.84 -11.63 14.02
C GLN A 509 24.74 -10.89 13.26
N GLN A 510 24.16 -11.49 12.22
CA GLN A 510 23.04 -10.92 11.47
C GLN A 510 21.84 -10.63 12.37
N MET A 511 21.47 -11.56 13.26
CA MET A 511 20.35 -11.36 14.20
C MET A 511 20.63 -10.23 15.20
N LYS A 512 21.90 -10.04 15.62
CA LYS A 512 22.29 -8.88 16.45
C LYS A 512 22.17 -7.58 15.68
N VAL A 513 22.63 -7.51 14.43
CA VAL A 513 22.49 -6.30 13.59
C VAL A 513 21.02 -5.96 13.42
N ILE A 514 20.17 -6.93 13.04
CA ILE A 514 18.72 -6.73 12.88
C ILE A 514 18.10 -6.23 14.19
N GLN A 515 18.51 -6.78 15.35
CA GLN A 515 17.98 -6.36 16.65
C GLN A 515 18.18 -4.88 16.96
N TYR A 516 19.34 -4.31 16.60
CA TYR A 516 19.65 -2.91 16.90
C TYR A 516 19.25 -1.97 15.77
N LEU A 517 19.42 -2.40 14.51
CA LEU A 517 19.16 -1.57 13.34
C LEU A 517 17.67 -1.44 13.04
N MET A 518 16.90 -2.54 13.13
CA MET A 518 15.50 -2.54 12.71
C MET A 518 14.63 -1.56 13.52
N PRO A 519 14.72 -1.49 14.87
CA PRO A 519 13.97 -0.49 15.62
C PRO A 519 14.31 0.95 15.25
N VAL A 520 15.58 1.25 14.94
CA VAL A 520 16.00 2.59 14.51
C VAL A 520 15.45 2.92 13.12
N MET A 521 15.52 1.96 12.19
CA MET A 521 14.95 2.11 10.85
C MET A 521 13.42 2.30 10.91
N LEU A 522 12.72 1.51 11.72
CA LEU A 522 11.28 1.68 11.93
C LEU A 522 10.97 3.04 12.54
N LEU A 523 11.79 3.52 13.47
CA LEU A 523 11.62 4.84 14.08
C LEU A 523 11.69 5.93 13.01
N VAL A 524 12.65 5.86 12.08
CA VAL A 524 12.78 6.82 10.97
C VAL A 524 11.57 6.77 10.02
N TRP A 525 11.15 5.58 9.61
CA TRP A 525 10.05 5.44 8.65
C TRP A 525 8.68 5.77 9.27
N PHE A 526 8.37 5.22 10.45
CA PHE A 526 7.06 5.38 11.07
C PHE A 526 6.86 6.73 11.77
N ASN A 527 7.86 7.60 11.81
CA ASN A 527 7.73 8.91 12.45
C ASN A 527 6.60 9.71 11.78
N SER A 528 6.52 9.68 10.45
CA SER A 528 5.52 10.40 9.65
C SER A 528 4.29 9.56 9.27
N TYR A 529 4.08 8.40 9.91
CA TYR A 529 2.92 7.51 9.66
C TYR A 529 1.81 7.73 10.69
N SER A 530 0.63 7.15 10.42
CA SER A 530 -0.50 7.11 11.36
C SER A 530 -0.06 6.67 12.77
N SER A 531 -0.37 7.50 13.76
CA SER A 531 -0.10 7.26 15.16
C SER A 531 -0.91 6.10 15.71
N GLY A 532 -2.14 5.87 15.20
CA GLY A 532 -2.97 4.71 15.50
C GLY A 532 -2.30 3.39 15.12
N LEU A 533 -1.64 3.35 13.96
CA LEU A 533 -0.85 2.19 13.55
C LEU A 533 0.35 1.97 14.49
N SER A 534 1.10 3.03 14.80
CA SER A 534 2.24 2.95 15.74
C SER A 534 1.81 2.49 17.14
N TYR A 535 0.68 2.98 17.62
CA TYR A 535 0.08 2.57 18.88
C TYR A 535 -0.33 1.09 18.86
N TYR A 536 -0.96 0.61 17.79
CA TYR A 536 -1.29 -0.81 17.62
C TYR A 536 -0.05 -1.71 17.70
N TYR A 537 1.05 -1.34 17.03
CA TYR A 537 2.31 -2.10 17.06
C TYR A 537 2.94 -2.09 18.46
N PHE A 538 2.94 -0.95 19.14
CA PHE A 538 3.39 -0.85 20.52
C PHE A 538 2.60 -1.81 21.43
N LEU A 539 1.27 -1.74 21.40
CA LEU A 539 0.41 -2.64 22.18
C LEU A 539 0.65 -4.10 21.82
N SER A 540 0.73 -4.41 20.53
CA SER A 540 1.01 -5.76 20.04
C SER A 540 2.31 -6.32 20.60
N ASN A 541 3.38 -5.52 20.66
CA ASN A 541 4.66 -5.94 21.24
C ASN A 541 4.57 -6.17 22.74
N ILE A 542 3.89 -5.29 23.48
CA ILE A 542 3.67 -5.44 24.93
C ILE A 542 2.83 -6.69 25.24
N LEU A 543 1.78 -6.95 24.46
CA LEU A 543 0.96 -8.15 24.61
C LEU A 543 1.75 -9.41 24.33
N VAL A 544 2.56 -9.42 23.27
CA VAL A 544 3.45 -10.55 22.96
C VAL A 544 4.47 -10.75 24.08
N PHE A 545 5.04 -9.67 24.62
CA PHE A 545 5.93 -9.74 25.77
C PHE A 545 5.24 -10.35 27.00
N GLY A 546 4.03 -9.89 27.33
CA GLY A 546 3.22 -10.43 28.42
C GLY A 546 2.90 -11.91 28.23
N GLN A 547 2.49 -12.31 27.02
CA GLN A 547 2.25 -13.72 26.66
C GLN A 547 3.52 -14.56 26.83
N GLN A 548 4.67 -14.11 26.34
CA GLN A 548 5.95 -14.81 26.49
C GLN A 548 6.34 -15.00 27.94
N TRP A 549 6.27 -13.93 28.72
CA TRP A 549 6.59 -13.96 30.13
C TRP A 549 5.69 -14.96 30.88
N ALA A 550 4.38 -14.92 30.64
CA ALA A 550 3.42 -15.84 31.25
C ALA A 550 3.70 -17.30 30.86
N ILE A 551 3.92 -17.57 29.58
CA ILE A 551 4.20 -18.94 29.08
C ILE A 551 5.48 -19.47 29.69
N ARG A 552 6.54 -18.66 29.72
CA ARG A 552 7.82 -19.05 30.32
C ARG A 552 7.70 -19.31 31.82
N LYS A 553 7.00 -18.45 32.56
CA LYS A 553 6.89 -18.53 34.01
C LYS A 553 6.02 -19.69 34.48
N PHE A 554 4.90 -19.95 33.78
CA PHE A 554 3.88 -20.89 34.23
C PHE A 554 3.87 -22.22 33.49
N PHE A 555 4.35 -22.29 32.23
CA PHE A 555 4.17 -23.47 31.37
C PHE A 555 5.47 -24.14 30.90
N ILE A 556 6.63 -23.49 31.02
CA ILE A 556 7.91 -24.04 30.58
C ILE A 556 8.71 -24.51 31.80
N ASN A 557 8.89 -25.82 31.92
CA ASN A 557 9.86 -26.43 32.84
C ASN A 557 10.98 -27.06 32.00
N GLU A 558 12.18 -26.48 32.04
CA GLU A 558 13.30 -26.90 31.20
C GLU A 558 13.76 -28.33 31.51
N ASP A 559 13.78 -28.74 32.79
CA ASP A 559 14.22 -30.08 33.22
C ASP A 559 13.27 -31.17 32.73
N ALA A 560 11.97 -30.93 32.85
CA ALA A 560 10.95 -31.83 32.31
C ALA A 560 11.02 -31.93 30.77
N ILE A 561 11.48 -30.87 30.09
CA ILE A 561 11.72 -30.88 28.64
C ILE A 561 12.99 -31.70 28.31
N ARG A 562 14.09 -31.54 29.07
CA ARG A 562 15.33 -32.32 28.87
C ARG A 562 15.07 -33.82 28.99
N ALA A 563 14.41 -34.23 30.07
CA ALA A 563 14.08 -35.63 30.32
C ALA A 563 13.23 -36.24 29.18
N LYS A 564 12.27 -35.49 28.62
CA LYS A 564 11.48 -35.94 27.47
C LYS A 564 12.31 -36.08 26.19
N ILE A 565 13.28 -35.20 25.98
CA ILE A 565 14.17 -35.24 24.81
C ILE A 565 15.12 -36.43 24.92
N GLU A 566 15.69 -36.71 26.09
CA GLU A 566 16.58 -37.86 26.33
C GLU A 566 15.85 -39.20 26.10
N VAL A 567 14.61 -39.33 26.58
CA VAL A 567 13.77 -40.51 26.32
C VAL A 567 13.41 -40.64 24.83
N THR A 568 13.29 -39.52 24.10
CA THR A 568 13.01 -39.56 22.66
C THR A 568 14.26 -39.95 21.87
N LYS A 569 15.42 -39.46 22.29
CA LYS A 569 16.75 -39.79 21.76
C LYS A 569 17.06 -41.27 21.94
N SER A 570 16.74 -41.85 23.11
CA SER A 570 16.92 -43.29 23.38
C SER A 570 16.00 -44.19 22.54
N LYS A 571 14.85 -43.66 22.10
CA LYS A 571 13.90 -44.36 21.21
C LYS A 571 14.19 -44.18 19.72
N GLY A 572 15.31 -43.54 19.35
CA GLY A 572 15.74 -43.38 17.96
C GLY A 572 15.06 -42.26 17.18
N GLY A 573 14.25 -41.42 17.82
CA GLY A 573 13.52 -40.33 17.15
C GLY A 573 12.45 -40.81 16.14
N ARG A 574 11.63 -39.88 15.63
CA ARG A 574 10.62 -40.18 14.60
C ARG A 574 10.93 -39.32 13.37
N LYS A 575 11.35 -39.94 12.25
CA LYS A 575 11.63 -39.20 11.01
C LYS A 575 10.32 -38.59 10.47
N SER A 576 10.27 -37.26 10.38
CA SER A 576 9.19 -36.54 9.69
C SER A 576 9.40 -36.63 8.18
N LYS A 577 8.32 -36.76 7.40
CA LYS A 577 8.36 -36.78 5.92
C LYS A 577 9.05 -35.53 5.34
N PHE A 578 8.94 -34.39 6.02
CA PHE A 578 9.63 -33.16 5.63
C PHE A 578 11.14 -33.24 5.87
N ALA A 579 11.55 -33.81 7.01
CA ALA A 579 12.95 -33.96 7.37
C ALA A 579 13.69 -34.90 6.40
N SER A 580 13.06 -36.00 5.98
CA SER A 580 13.61 -36.90 4.95
C SER A 580 13.71 -36.24 3.58
N LYS A 581 12.74 -35.37 3.22
CA LYS A 581 12.77 -34.64 1.96
C LYS A 581 13.91 -33.61 1.94
N MET A 582 14.14 -32.90 3.04
CA MET A 582 15.25 -31.95 3.17
C MET A 582 16.62 -32.66 3.16
N GLU A 583 16.73 -33.84 3.78
CA GLU A 583 17.92 -34.71 3.72
C GLU A 583 18.26 -35.08 2.26
N SER A 584 17.27 -35.56 1.50
CA SER A 584 17.45 -35.89 0.08
C SER A 584 17.85 -34.68 -0.79
N MET A 585 17.33 -33.48 -0.48
CA MET A 585 17.73 -32.25 -1.20
C MET A 585 19.17 -31.84 -0.87
N MET A 586 19.58 -31.94 0.40
CA MET A 586 20.96 -31.65 0.81
C MET A 586 21.95 -32.65 0.21
N GLU A 587 21.59 -33.93 0.17
CA GLU A 587 22.39 -34.97 -0.48
C GLU A 587 22.57 -34.69 -1.98
N GLN A 588 21.49 -34.36 -2.69
CA GLN A 588 21.53 -33.97 -4.11
C GLN A 588 22.42 -32.73 -4.35
N GLN A 589 22.37 -31.73 -3.47
CA GLN A 589 23.20 -30.54 -3.57
C GLN A 589 24.69 -30.85 -3.36
N THR A 590 25.01 -31.74 -2.40
CA THR A 590 26.39 -32.20 -2.19
C THR A 590 26.90 -33.11 -3.31
N GLU A 591 26.04 -33.96 -3.89
CA GLU A 591 26.39 -34.77 -5.06
C GLU A 591 26.61 -33.92 -6.30
N GLY A 592 25.77 -32.91 -6.54
CA GLY A 592 25.95 -31.92 -7.59
C GLY A 592 27.30 -31.24 -7.51
N ASN A 593 27.65 -30.70 -6.33
CA ASN A 593 28.96 -30.06 -6.10
C ASN A 593 30.15 -31.03 -6.25
N ARG A 594 29.98 -32.32 -5.89
CA ARG A 594 30.99 -33.36 -6.11
C ARG A 594 31.16 -33.70 -7.59
N ARG A 595 30.08 -33.69 -8.38
CA ARG A 595 30.14 -33.88 -9.85
C ARG A 595 30.82 -32.71 -10.53
N THR A 596 30.49 -31.47 -10.16
CA THR A 596 31.14 -30.26 -10.69
C THR A 596 32.63 -30.20 -10.35
N ARG A 597 33.04 -30.65 -9.15
CA ARG A 597 34.46 -30.79 -8.76
C ARG A 597 35.20 -31.95 -9.43
N ARG A 598 34.50 -32.89 -10.05
CA ARG A 598 35.11 -33.98 -10.85
C ARG A 598 35.18 -33.66 -12.35
N MET A 599 34.50 -32.60 -12.80
CA MET A 599 34.49 -32.11 -14.18
C MET A 599 35.45 -30.93 -14.42
N LYS A 600 35.93 -30.29 -13.35
CA LYS A 600 37.17 -29.50 -13.32
C LYS A 600 38.32 -30.42 -12.96
#